data_AF-A0A8H4WIT2-F1
#
_entry.id   AF-A0A8H4WIT2-F1
#
_cell.length_a   1.000
_cell.length_b   1.000
_cell.length_c   1.000
_cell.angle_alpha   90.00
_cell.angle_beta   90.00
_cell.angle_gamma   90.00
#
_symmetry.space_group_name_H-M   'P 1'
#
loop_
_entity.id
_entity.type
_entity.pdbx_description
1 polymer ?
#
loop_
_entity_poly.entity_id
_entity_poly.type
_entity_poly.pdbx_seq_one_letter_code
_entity_poly.pdbx_strand_id
1 'polypeptide(L)'
;MGLTSNQRRAQARQRCREALAAHIYERLRLSIPPQCVRLQPSVEDSYAWSVLPGKEYLLDTNLGNGTVGRYQDIVQQLGSSLEAATPQRQQPKGTDHDTISREEPKPPEPDSASFTEMIRLLEHEKKVLAVDLESARAQSEDLLCKDR
;
A
#
# COMPACT_ATOMS: atom_id res chain seq x y z
N MET A 1 -9.87 -38.17 -29.71
CA MET A 1 -8.91 -38.22 -28.58
C MET A 1 -9.17 -37.01 -27.69
N GLY A 2 -9.64 -37.22 -26.46
CA GLY A 2 -9.87 -36.13 -25.50
C GLY A 2 -8.56 -35.61 -24.88
N LEU A 3 -8.56 -34.38 -24.38
CA LEU A 3 -7.42 -33.80 -23.68
C LEU A 3 -7.13 -34.59 -22.39
N THR A 4 -5.86 -34.90 -22.14
CA THR A 4 -5.38 -35.45 -20.88
C THR A 4 -5.59 -34.45 -19.73
N SER A 5 -5.61 -34.93 -18.48
CA SER A 5 -5.75 -34.06 -17.30
C SER A 5 -4.70 -32.93 -17.27
N ASN A 6 -3.45 -33.26 -17.57
CA ASN A 6 -2.35 -32.29 -17.62
C ASN A 6 -2.54 -31.25 -18.73
N GLN A 7 -3.01 -31.66 -19.92
CA GLN A 7 -3.32 -30.74 -21.01
C GLN A 7 -4.48 -29.80 -20.65
N ARG A 8 -5.54 -30.32 -20.01
CA ARG A 8 -6.66 -29.50 -19.52
C ARG A 8 -6.19 -28.47 -18.51
N ARG A 9 -5.33 -28.87 -17.57
CA ARG A 9 -4.74 -27.95 -16.58
C ARG A 9 -3.87 -26.88 -17.24
N ALA A 10 -3.05 -27.25 -18.21
CA ALA A 10 -2.23 -26.31 -18.96
C ALA A 10 -3.08 -25.29 -19.74
N GLN A 11 -4.13 -25.75 -20.41
CA GLN A 11 -5.05 -24.89 -21.15
C GLN A 11 -5.83 -23.95 -20.22
N ALA A 12 -6.33 -24.46 -19.09
CA ALA A 12 -7.01 -23.64 -18.09
C ALA A 12 -6.09 -22.55 -17.51
N ARG A 13 -4.83 -22.90 -17.21
CA ARG A 13 -3.82 -21.95 -16.76
C ARG A 13 -3.56 -20.86 -17.81
N GLN A 14 -3.46 -21.25 -19.08
CA GLN A 14 -3.22 -20.29 -20.17
C GLN A 14 -4.37 -19.31 -20.33
N ARG A 15 -5.62 -19.81 -20.34
CA ARG A 15 -6.82 -18.96 -20.39
C ARG A 15 -6.91 -18.00 -19.22
N CYS A 16 -6.56 -18.48 -18.02
CA CYS A 16 -6.51 -17.64 -16.83
C CYS A 16 -5.50 -16.51 -16.98
N ARG A 17 -4.31 -16.78 -17.52
CA ARG A 17 -3.30 -15.75 -17.79
C ARG A 17 -3.76 -14.72 -18.81
N GLU A 18 -4.42 -15.17 -19.88
CA GLU A 18 -4.98 -14.29 -20.91
C GLU A 18 -6.06 -13.38 -20.34
N ALA A 19 -6.98 -13.92 -19.54
CA ALA A 19 -8.01 -13.13 -18.87
C ALA A 19 -7.42 -12.08 -17.92
N LEU A 20 -6.42 -12.46 -17.11
CA LEU A 20 -5.75 -11.52 -16.22
C LEU A 20 -5.00 -10.43 -16.99
N ALA A 21 -4.29 -10.78 -18.07
CA ALA A 21 -3.60 -9.81 -18.93
C ALA A 21 -4.58 -8.82 -19.57
N ALA A 22 -5.69 -9.33 -20.10
CA ALA A 22 -6.76 -8.50 -20.67
C ALA A 22 -7.32 -7.53 -19.62
N HIS A 23 -7.61 -8.01 -18.41
CA HIS A 23 -8.13 -7.18 -17.33
C HIS A 23 -7.14 -6.09 -16.88
N ILE A 24 -5.84 -6.40 -16.82
CA ILE A 24 -4.78 -5.42 -16.56
C ILE A 24 -4.79 -4.33 -17.64
N TYR A 25 -4.91 -4.72 -18.92
CA TYR A 25 -5.00 -3.77 -20.01
C TYR A 25 -6.28 -2.93 -19.95
N GLU A 26 -7.44 -3.52 -19.64
CA GLU A 26 -8.71 -2.82 -19.55
C GLU A 26 -8.71 -1.78 -18.42
N ARG A 27 -8.20 -2.13 -17.23
CA ARG A 27 -8.22 -1.26 -16.05
C ARG A 27 -7.08 -0.25 -16.03
N LEU A 28 -5.88 -0.68 -16.39
CA LEU A 28 -4.65 0.11 -16.24
C LEU A 28 -4.04 0.58 -17.56
N ARG A 29 -4.55 0.12 -18.71
CA ARG A 29 -3.99 0.37 -20.05
C ARG A 29 -2.54 -0.12 -20.19
N LEU A 30 -2.16 -1.13 -19.40
CA LEU A 30 -0.85 -1.76 -19.44
C LEU A 30 -0.89 -3.03 -20.29
N SER A 31 -0.06 -3.08 -21.33
CA SER A 31 0.08 -4.27 -22.18
C SER A 31 1.12 -5.21 -21.61
N ILE A 32 0.68 -6.21 -20.84
CA ILE A 32 1.56 -7.22 -20.25
C ILE A 32 1.33 -8.56 -20.95
N PRO A 33 2.37 -9.25 -21.43
CA PRO A 33 2.22 -10.57 -22.02
C PRO A 33 1.65 -11.56 -21.00
N PRO A 34 0.71 -12.47 -21.38
CA PRO A 34 0.11 -13.43 -20.46
C PRO A 34 1.11 -14.27 -19.66
N GLN A 35 2.25 -14.62 -20.25
CA GLN A 35 3.34 -15.36 -19.60
C GLN A 35 4.05 -14.58 -18.49
N CYS A 36 4.00 -13.24 -18.53
CA CYS A 36 4.60 -12.34 -17.55
C CYS A 36 3.64 -11.99 -16.41
N VAL A 37 2.35 -12.34 -16.53
CA VAL A 37 1.37 -12.07 -15.47
C VAL A 37 1.63 -12.97 -14.25
N ARG A 38 1.85 -12.30 -13.12
CA ARG A 38 2.00 -12.86 -11.78
C ARG A 38 0.76 -12.54 -10.93
N LEU A 39 0.36 -13.49 -10.09
CA LEU A 39 -0.65 -13.27 -9.04
C LEU A 39 -0.06 -12.54 -7.83
N GLN A 40 1.26 -12.64 -7.64
CA GLN A 40 2.02 -11.95 -6.61
C GLN A 40 3.07 -11.06 -7.32
N PRO A 41 2.64 -9.91 -7.89
CA PRO A 41 3.56 -8.95 -8.48
C PRO A 41 4.49 -8.35 -7.42
N SER A 42 5.73 -8.08 -7.80
CA SER A 42 6.74 -7.43 -6.97
C SER A 42 6.53 -5.91 -6.96
N VAL A 43 7.22 -5.21 -6.05
CA VAL A 43 7.17 -3.73 -5.98
C VAL A 43 7.68 -3.03 -7.23
N GLU A 44 8.44 -3.74 -8.05
CA GLU A 44 9.00 -3.28 -9.33
C GLU A 44 8.01 -3.44 -10.49
N ASP A 45 6.97 -4.26 -10.33
CA ASP A 45 5.96 -4.48 -11.35
C ASP A 45 5.04 -3.26 -11.46
N SER A 46 4.61 -2.95 -12.69
CA SER A 46 3.77 -1.78 -12.98
C SER A 46 2.30 -1.92 -12.55
N TYR A 47 1.93 -3.05 -11.96
CA TYR A 47 0.55 -3.37 -11.56
C TYR A 47 0.54 -4.11 -10.23
N ALA A 48 -0.57 -4.02 -9.51
CA ALA A 48 -0.90 -4.78 -8.32
C ALA A 48 -2.31 -5.36 -8.43
N TRP A 49 -2.69 -6.21 -7.49
CA TRP A 49 -4.05 -6.71 -7.38
C TRP A 49 -4.74 -6.10 -6.17
N SER A 50 -5.95 -5.61 -6.37
CA SER A 50 -6.88 -5.28 -5.29
C SER A 50 -7.85 -6.45 -5.12
N VAL A 51 -8.00 -6.94 -3.90
CA VAL A 51 -8.86 -8.07 -3.57
C VAL A 51 -9.79 -7.69 -2.45
N LEU A 52 -11.05 -8.10 -2.54
CA LEU A 52 -11.99 -7.93 -1.44
C LEU A 52 -11.59 -8.80 -0.23
N PRO A 53 -11.82 -8.31 1.00
CA PRO A 53 -11.57 -9.09 2.21
C PRO A 53 -12.23 -10.48 2.15
N GLY A 54 -11.49 -11.53 2.54
CA GLY A 54 -11.98 -12.92 2.52
C GLY A 54 -11.84 -13.63 1.17
N LYS A 55 -11.32 -12.97 0.13
CA LYS A 55 -10.98 -13.57 -1.18
C LYS A 55 -9.48 -13.62 -1.46
N GLU A 56 -8.64 -13.32 -0.47
CA GLU A 56 -7.17 -13.27 -0.57
C GLU A 56 -6.59 -14.61 -1.06
N TYR A 57 -7.23 -15.73 -0.71
CA TYR A 57 -6.84 -17.09 -1.12
C TYR A 57 -6.66 -17.26 -2.64
N LEU A 58 -7.30 -16.41 -3.45
CA LEU A 58 -7.17 -16.37 -4.90
C LEU A 58 -5.73 -16.04 -5.35
N LEU A 59 -4.99 -15.27 -4.55
CA LEU A 59 -3.64 -14.79 -4.86
C LEU A 59 -2.52 -15.48 -4.05
N ASP A 60 -2.86 -16.28 -3.04
CA ASP A 60 -1.88 -16.94 -2.14
C ASP A 60 -0.82 -17.80 -2.84
N THR A 61 -1.12 -18.32 -4.03
CA THR A 61 -0.19 -19.20 -4.76
C THR A 61 -0.04 -18.79 -6.22
N ASN A 62 1.15 -19.06 -6.75
CA ASN A 62 1.48 -18.81 -8.14
C ASN A 62 0.67 -19.68 -9.11
N LEU A 63 0.40 -19.13 -10.31
CA LEU A 63 -0.31 -19.84 -11.39
C LEU A 63 0.37 -21.14 -11.84
N GLY A 64 1.66 -21.35 -11.52
CA GLY A 64 2.37 -22.58 -11.86
C GLY A 64 1.78 -23.84 -11.22
N ASN A 65 1.29 -23.73 -9.98
CA ASN A 65 0.91 -24.85 -9.12
C ASN A 65 -0.61 -24.98 -8.91
N GLY A 66 -1.42 -24.23 -9.65
CA GLY A 66 -2.87 -24.20 -9.48
C GLY A 66 -3.62 -25.41 -10.07
N THR A 67 -4.82 -25.65 -9.56
CA THR A 67 -5.80 -26.59 -10.10
C THR A 67 -6.70 -25.93 -11.14
N VAL A 68 -7.38 -26.73 -11.97
CA VAL A 68 -8.36 -26.21 -12.96
C VAL A 68 -9.44 -25.38 -12.28
N GLY A 69 -9.98 -25.86 -11.15
CA GLY A 69 -11.01 -25.14 -10.38
C GLY A 69 -10.52 -23.80 -9.85
N ARG A 70 -9.26 -23.73 -9.39
CA ARG A 70 -8.67 -22.45 -8.94
C ARG A 70 -8.58 -21.44 -10.08
N TYR A 71 -8.15 -21.85 -11.27
CA TYR A 71 -8.10 -20.96 -12.44
C TYR A 71 -9.49 -20.44 -12.82
N GLN A 72 -10.52 -21.29 -12.74
CA GLN A 72 -11.89 -20.89 -13.02
C GLN A 72 -12.41 -19.88 -11.99
N ASP A 73 -12.15 -20.13 -10.69
CA ASP A 73 -12.56 -19.22 -9.62
C ASP A 73 -11.90 -17.84 -9.78
N ILE A 74 -10.60 -17.79 -10.07
CA ILE A 74 -9.89 -16.53 -10.35
C ILE A 74 -10.55 -15.76 -11.50
N VAL A 75 -10.83 -16.43 -12.63
CA VAL A 75 -11.47 -15.78 -13.79
C VAL A 75 -12.88 -15.32 -13.47
N GLN A 76 -13.64 -16.07 -12.67
CA GLN A 76 -14.99 -15.71 -12.27
C GLN A 76 -15.04 -14.50 -11.33
N GLN A 77 -14.06 -14.38 -10.43
CA GLN A 77 -13.98 -13.28 -9.47
C GLN A 77 -13.32 -12.02 -10.05
N LEU A 78 -12.71 -12.12 -11.24
CA LEU A 78 -12.03 -11.03 -11.92
C LEU A 78 -13.02 -9.95 -12.36
N GLY A 79 -12.78 -8.70 -11.97
CA GLY A 79 -13.68 -7.56 -12.18
C GLY A 79 -14.82 -7.45 -11.16
N SER A 80 -14.87 -8.31 -10.14
CA SER A 80 -15.84 -8.21 -9.03
C SER A 80 -15.14 -8.20 -7.67
N SER A 81 -14.47 -9.30 -7.31
CA SER A 81 -13.75 -9.43 -6.04
C SER A 81 -12.25 -9.31 -6.20
N LEU A 82 -11.75 -9.41 -7.44
CA LEU A 82 -10.35 -9.30 -7.81
C LEU A 82 -10.23 -8.28 -8.94
N GLU A 83 -9.46 -7.22 -8.74
CA GLU A 83 -9.25 -6.18 -9.75
C GLU A 83 -7.77 -5.83 -9.92
N ALA A 84 -7.40 -5.48 -11.15
CA ALA A 84 -6.08 -4.90 -11.42
C ALA A 84 -6.04 -3.45 -10.94
N ALA A 85 -5.06 -3.11 -10.10
CA ALA A 85 -4.86 -1.79 -9.53
C ALA A 85 -3.45 -1.28 -9.81
N THR A 86 -3.26 0.04 -9.82
CA THR A 86 -1.92 0.62 -9.78
C THR A 86 -1.24 0.25 -8.47
N PRO A 87 0.04 -0.16 -8.50
CA PRO A 87 0.79 -0.46 -7.29
C PRO A 87 0.81 0.81 -6.46
N GLN A 88 0.20 0.75 -5.28
CA GLN A 88 0.22 1.90 -4.40
C GLN A 88 1.63 1.98 -3.84
N ARG A 89 2.51 2.74 -4.52
CA ARG A 89 3.65 3.36 -3.85
C ARG A 89 3.04 4.03 -2.63
N GLN A 90 3.48 3.64 -1.44
CA GLN A 90 3.05 4.24 -0.19
C GLN A 90 3.40 5.73 -0.25
N GLN A 91 2.52 6.52 -0.85
CA GLN A 91 2.25 7.86 -0.40
C GLN A 91 1.55 7.66 0.95
N PRO A 92 1.96 8.36 2.01
CA PRO A 92 1.25 8.32 3.28
C PRO A 92 -0.21 8.71 3.02
N LYS A 93 -1.09 7.70 3.03
CA LYS A 93 -2.54 7.91 2.97
C LYS A 93 -2.91 8.58 4.28
N GLY A 94 -3.15 9.89 4.22
CA GLY A 94 -4.06 10.55 5.13
C GLY A 94 -5.46 9.97 4.92
N THR A 95 -5.80 9.02 5.77
CA THR A 95 -7.16 8.66 6.17
C THR A 95 -7.64 9.79 7.12
N ASP A 96 -8.85 10.36 7.08
CA ASP A 96 -10.14 9.97 6.53
C ASP A 96 -11.01 11.23 6.31
N HIS A 97 -11.93 11.19 5.34
CA HIS A 97 -13.38 11.10 5.54
C HIS A 97 -14.20 11.85 4.47
N ASP A 98 -15.13 11.08 3.92
CA ASP A 98 -16.09 11.37 2.88
C ASP A 98 -17.16 12.40 3.31
N THR A 99 -17.34 13.41 2.46
CA THR A 99 -18.57 14.10 2.05
C THR A 99 -19.78 14.16 3.01
N ILE A 100 -20.02 15.34 3.62
CA ILE A 100 -21.37 15.87 3.86
C ILE A 100 -21.45 17.27 3.22
N SER A 101 -22.34 17.43 2.25
CA SER A 101 -22.78 18.73 1.76
C SER A 101 -23.69 19.38 2.80
N ARG A 102 -23.34 20.58 3.31
CA ARG A 102 -24.22 21.73 3.59
C ARG A 102 -23.50 22.81 4.42
N GLU A 103 -23.47 24.00 3.82
CA GLU A 103 -23.13 25.38 4.24
C GLU A 103 -22.66 25.76 5.68
N GLU A 104 -21.65 26.66 5.68
CA GLU A 104 -21.30 27.74 6.64
C GLU A 104 -20.32 27.46 7.85
N PRO A 105 -19.64 28.47 8.44
CA PRO A 105 -18.31 29.00 8.03
C PRO A 105 -17.15 28.87 9.07
N LYS A 106 -15.93 29.15 8.55
CA LYS A 106 -14.55 29.34 9.10
C LYS A 106 -14.35 29.68 10.60
N PRO A 107 -13.21 29.27 11.23
CA PRO A 107 -12.04 30.17 11.38
C PRO A 107 -10.69 29.54 10.95
N PRO A 108 -9.61 30.34 10.74
CA PRO A 108 -8.40 29.95 10.04
C PRO A 108 -7.43 29.18 10.95
N GLU A 109 -6.84 28.09 10.47
CA GLU A 109 -5.66 27.49 11.12
C GLU A 109 -4.60 27.17 10.06
N PRO A 110 -3.32 27.33 10.44
CA PRO A 110 -2.31 27.97 9.61
C PRO A 110 -1.60 27.00 8.67
N ASP A 111 -0.94 27.62 7.69
CA ASP A 111 -0.14 27.03 6.63
C ASP A 111 0.44 25.65 6.95
N SER A 112 0.26 24.78 5.96
CA SER A 112 0.86 23.45 5.83
C SER A 112 2.40 23.53 5.84
N ALA A 113 2.98 23.83 7.01
CA ALA A 113 4.41 23.71 7.25
C ALA A 113 4.78 22.25 6.99
N SER A 114 5.67 22.06 6.01
CA SER A 114 6.08 20.73 5.57
C SER A 114 6.51 19.91 6.79
N PHE A 115 6.29 18.60 6.78
CA PHE A 115 6.75 17.70 7.85
C PHE A 115 8.23 17.93 8.19
N THR A 116 9.04 18.34 7.20
CA THR A 116 10.43 18.77 7.37
C THR A 116 10.60 20.01 8.24
N GLU A 117 9.72 21.00 8.15
CA GLU A 117 9.74 22.20 9.00
C GLU A 117 9.34 21.87 10.43
N MET A 118 8.34 20.99 10.61
CA MET A 118 7.95 20.51 11.94
C MET A 118 9.11 19.75 12.62
N ILE A 119 9.81 18.89 11.87
CA ILE A 119 11.01 18.20 12.38
C ILE A 119 12.07 19.21 12.84
N ARG A 120 12.39 20.22 12.01
CA ARG A 120 13.39 21.23 12.36
C ARG A 120 12.99 22.04 13.59
N LEU A 121 11.71 22.39 13.72
CA LEU A 121 11.18 23.13 14.85
C LEU A 121 11.30 22.32 16.14
N LEU A 122 10.89 21.04 16.10
CA LEU A 122 10.98 20.14 17.25
C LEU A 122 12.44 19.86 17.65
N GLU A 123 13.34 19.71 16.68
CA GLU A 123 14.78 19.57 16.97
C GLU A 123 15.36 20.82 17.61
N HIS A 124 14.95 22.01 17.14
CA HIS A 124 15.36 23.27 17.72
C HIS A 124 14.84 23.42 19.16
N GLU A 125 13.55 23.16 19.40
CA GLU A 125 12.95 23.24 20.73
C GLU A 125 13.60 22.25 21.71
N LYS A 126 13.85 21.01 21.27
CA LYS A 126 14.58 20.02 22.07
C LYS A 126 15.97 20.50 22.46
N LYS A 127 16.66 21.19 21.55
CA LYS A 127 18.01 21.73 21.80
C LYS A 127 17.97 22.86 22.85
N VAL A 128 16.98 23.75 22.77
CA VAL A 128 16.80 24.84 23.74
C VAL A 128 16.53 24.27 25.14
N LEU A 129 15.58 23.33 25.25
CA LEU A 129 15.24 22.71 26.53
C LEU A 129 16.42 21.96 27.15
N ALA A 130 17.28 21.33 26.34
CA ALA A 130 18.48 20.66 26.83
C ALA A 130 19.47 21.64 27.48
N VAL A 131 19.65 22.83 26.87
CA VAL A 131 20.51 23.88 27.42
C VAL A 131 19.95 24.41 28.74
N ASP A 132 18.64 24.65 28.82
CA ASP A 132 18.00 25.15 30.04
C ASP A 132 18.12 24.13 31.19
N LEU A 133 17.95 22.83 30.90
CA LEU A 133 18.14 21.77 31.89
C LEU A 133 19.58 21.69 32.39
N GLU A 134 20.57 21.86 31.52
CA GLU A 134 21.98 21.86 31.90
C GLU A 134 22.33 23.08 32.74
N SER A 135 21.80 24.26 32.39
CA SER A 135 21.93 25.47 33.20
C SER A 135 21.28 25.32 34.58
N ALA A 136 20.07 24.75 34.65
CA ALA A 136 19.38 24.51 35.92
C ALA A 136 20.14 23.50 36.81
N ARG A 137 20.73 22.46 36.20
CA ARG A 137 21.60 21.51 36.90
C ARG A 137 22.85 22.20 37.46
N ALA A 138 23.55 22.98 36.65
CA ALA A 138 24.74 23.71 37.10
C ALA A 138 24.41 24.70 38.23
N GLN A 139 23.26 25.37 38.17
CA GLN A 139 22.79 26.24 39.26
C GLN A 139 22.49 25.45 40.54
N SER A 140 21.90 24.25 40.43
CA SER A 140 21.66 23.39 41.59
C SER A 140 22.95 22.88 42.22
N GLU A 141 23.98 22.57 41.41
CA GLU A 141 25.29 22.13 41.89
C GLU A 141 26.09 23.28 42.53
N ASP A 142 26.00 24.50 41.99
CA ASP A 142 26.62 25.71 42.56
C ASP A 142 26.00 26.09 43.91
N LEU A 143 24.69 25.90 44.07
CA LEU A 143 24.01 26.07 45.36
C LEU A 143 24.48 25.04 46.40
N LEU A 144 24.66 23.76 46.00
CA LEU A 144 25.20 22.74 46.89
C LEU A 144 26.67 23.00 47.30
N CYS A 145 27.43 23.76 46.52
CA CYS A 145 28.82 24.10 46.85
C CYS A 145 28.94 25.32 47.81
N LYS A 146 27.86 26.08 48.02
CA LYS A 146 27.83 27.27 48.89
C LYS A 146 27.49 26.96 50.36
N ASP A 147 26.99 25.76 50.65
CA ASP A 147 26.65 25.28 52.00
C ASP A 147 27.76 24.42 52.66
N ARG A 148 29.01 24.51 52.18
CA ARG A 148 30.17 23.81 52.74
C ARG A 148 31.32 24.77 53.03
#